data_AF-A0A0N1AUK1-F1
#
_entry.id   AF-A0A0N1AUK1-F1
#
_cell.length_a   1.000
_cell.length_b   1.000
_cell.length_c   1.000
_cell.angle_alpha   90.00
_cell.angle_beta   90.00
_cell.angle_gamma   90.00
#
_symmetry.space_group_name_H-M   'P 1'
#
loop_
_entity.id
_entity.type
_entity.pdbx_description
1 polymer ?
#
loop_
_entity_poly.entity_id
_entity_poly.type
_entity_poly.pdbx_seq_one_letter_code
_entity_poly.pdbx_strand_id
1 'polypeptide(L)'
;MTLSSSDIVGHPQFATALGAYAGKLRGQFDQSPRLSRMLASHQRWLLSQAAFALQLEYDPTQPGSGLTTTNLREIITSNNSASRNTVLNFLDQLLSYKFVRIVGDPNRRPKRYEATELPTRAMYQWLVTNLELLDYLDGGDRAETLAAEPDLFRLIQPQIARHACLNPSWLEPPPRVALFLWTEAGGLVMDELVRRAMEHSPGSDGYDIGRIDARVMAEHFMISRTHLQRLFRRAVETGCLYWPDGDRNHCILNRDFLEEYCGWQAIKFSIVDFAYERICGPVRLGKPDPRLGAVGGL
;
A
#
# COMPACT_ATOMS: atom_id res chain seq x y z
N MET A 1 5.45 -5.47 22.00
CA MET A 1 6.22 -4.20 21.90
C MET A 1 6.23 -3.84 20.43
N THR A 2 6.01 -2.59 20.06
CA THR A 2 5.91 -2.22 18.64
C THR A 2 7.28 -2.02 18.02
N LEU A 3 7.54 -2.59 16.85
CA LEU A 3 8.72 -2.35 16.02
C LEU A 3 8.68 -0.94 15.43
N SER A 4 9.68 -0.13 15.72
CA SER A 4 9.83 1.17 15.08
C SER A 4 10.32 1.01 13.63
N SER A 5 10.15 2.05 12.81
CA SER A 5 10.69 2.04 11.45
C SER A 5 12.22 1.88 11.43
N SER A 6 12.93 2.40 12.43
CA SER A 6 14.38 2.21 12.59
C SER A 6 14.75 0.77 12.94
N ASP A 7 13.95 0.09 13.77
CA ASP A 7 14.20 -1.32 14.10
C ASP A 7 14.02 -2.20 12.87
N ILE A 8 12.97 -1.93 12.08
CA ILE A 8 12.63 -2.68 10.87
C ILE A 8 13.71 -2.49 9.80
N VAL A 9 14.09 -1.24 9.50
CA VAL A 9 15.11 -0.98 8.46
C VAL A 9 16.50 -1.48 8.86
N GLY A 10 16.81 -1.49 10.17
CA GLY A 10 18.06 -2.02 10.70
C GLY A 10 18.14 -3.55 10.74
N HIS A 11 17.02 -4.26 10.52
CA HIS A 11 17.00 -5.71 10.59
C HIS A 11 17.69 -6.33 9.35
N PRO A 12 18.74 -7.17 9.53
CA PRO A 12 19.52 -7.73 8.42
C PRO A 12 18.73 -8.49 7.36
N GLN A 13 17.56 -9.03 7.72
CA GLN A 13 16.72 -9.81 6.80
C GLN A 13 15.57 -9.00 6.19
N PHE A 14 15.42 -7.71 6.50
CA PHE A 14 14.27 -6.94 6.06
C PHE A 14 14.16 -6.80 4.54
N ALA A 15 15.27 -6.52 3.84
CA ALA A 15 15.27 -6.42 2.37
C ALA A 15 14.82 -7.75 1.72
N THR A 16 15.36 -8.87 2.20
CA THR A 16 14.98 -10.22 1.73
C THR A 16 13.50 -10.50 2.01
N ALA A 17 13.03 -10.20 3.22
CA ALA A 17 11.63 -10.36 3.60
C ALA A 17 10.71 -9.51 2.72
N LEU A 18 11.12 -8.28 2.41
CA LEU A 18 10.39 -7.37 1.53
C LEU A 18 10.27 -7.92 0.10
N GLY A 19 11.32 -8.57 -0.42
CA GLY A 19 11.24 -9.27 -1.71
C GLY A 19 10.28 -10.45 -1.72
N ALA A 20 10.28 -11.25 -0.65
CA ALA A 20 9.32 -12.35 -0.49
C ALA A 20 7.87 -11.82 -0.39
N TYR A 21 7.67 -10.75 0.39
CA TYR A 21 6.40 -10.02 0.51
C TYR A 21 5.91 -9.50 -0.85
N ALA A 22 6.78 -8.86 -1.64
CA ALA A 22 6.45 -8.36 -2.97
C ALA A 22 6.01 -9.50 -3.91
N GLY A 23 6.71 -10.64 -3.87
CA GLY A 23 6.33 -11.85 -4.59
C GLY A 23 4.95 -12.39 -4.19
N LYS A 24 4.66 -12.44 -2.89
CA LYS A 24 3.38 -12.94 -2.35
C LYS A 24 2.20 -12.03 -2.72
N LEU A 25 2.34 -10.72 -2.53
CA LEU A 25 1.30 -9.77 -2.94
C LEU A 25 1.02 -9.86 -4.44
N ARG A 26 2.06 -9.90 -5.26
CA ARG A 26 1.88 -10.05 -6.72
C ARG A 26 1.08 -11.30 -7.05
N GLY A 27 1.44 -12.45 -6.47
CA GLY A 27 0.70 -13.71 -6.69
C GLY A 27 -0.78 -13.65 -6.27
N GLN A 28 -1.11 -12.91 -5.20
CA GLN A 28 -2.49 -12.68 -4.79
C GLN A 28 -3.26 -11.82 -5.80
N PHE A 29 -2.59 -10.84 -6.39
CA PHE A 29 -3.20 -9.87 -7.30
C PHE A 29 -3.21 -10.30 -8.77
N ASP A 30 -2.37 -11.27 -9.19
CA ASP A 30 -2.39 -11.82 -10.55
C ASP A 30 -3.75 -12.45 -10.91
N GLN A 31 -4.52 -12.88 -9.90
CA GLN A 31 -5.87 -13.42 -10.06
C GLN A 31 -6.93 -12.34 -10.34
N SER A 32 -6.60 -11.04 -10.18
CA SER A 32 -7.51 -9.93 -10.48
C SER A 32 -6.77 -8.67 -10.94
N PRO A 33 -6.36 -8.60 -12.23
CA PRO A 33 -5.56 -7.49 -12.77
C PRO A 33 -6.16 -6.08 -12.55
N ARG A 34 -7.50 -5.99 -12.53
CA ARG A 34 -8.20 -4.72 -12.25
C ARG A 34 -8.04 -4.29 -10.80
N LEU A 35 -8.03 -5.24 -9.87
CA LEU A 35 -7.83 -4.96 -8.45
C LEU A 35 -6.37 -4.59 -8.16
N SER A 36 -5.41 -5.28 -8.77
CA SER A 36 -3.97 -4.94 -8.69
C SER A 36 -3.73 -3.51 -9.12
N ARG A 37 -4.32 -3.09 -10.25
CA ARG A 37 -4.23 -1.71 -10.74
C ARG A 37 -4.82 -0.68 -9.77
N MET A 38 -5.86 -1.03 -9.02
CA MET A 38 -6.43 -0.14 -8.01
C MET A 38 -5.49 0.10 -6.83
N LEU A 39 -4.51 -0.77 -6.58
CA LEU A 39 -3.56 -0.62 -5.49
C LEU A 39 -2.17 -0.17 -5.95
N ALA A 40 -1.98 -0.01 -7.27
CA ALA A 40 -0.67 0.11 -7.87
C ALA A 40 -0.06 1.53 -7.86
N SER A 41 -0.74 2.52 -7.30
CA SER A 41 -0.17 3.84 -6.97
C SER A 41 -0.42 4.14 -5.51
N HIS A 42 0.47 4.92 -4.90
CA HIS A 42 0.37 5.25 -3.47
C HIS A 42 -0.91 6.04 -3.16
N GLN A 43 -1.31 6.96 -4.05
CA GLN A 43 -2.57 7.69 -3.94
C GLN A 43 -3.78 6.75 -3.88
N ARG A 44 -3.86 5.74 -4.77
CA ARG A 44 -4.99 4.80 -4.74
C ARG A 44 -4.92 3.82 -3.59
N TRP A 45 -3.72 3.47 -3.14
CA TRP A 45 -3.53 2.72 -1.91
C TRP A 45 -4.13 3.48 -0.71
N LEU A 46 -3.82 4.77 -0.54
CA LEU A 46 -4.37 5.62 0.53
C LEU A 46 -5.90 5.73 0.45
N LEU A 47 -6.43 5.95 -0.76
CA LEU A 47 -7.88 5.96 -1.02
C LEU A 47 -8.55 4.64 -0.62
N SER A 48 -7.92 3.51 -0.93
CA SER A 48 -8.44 2.18 -0.60
C SER A 48 -8.42 1.94 0.90
N GLN A 49 -7.34 2.29 1.60
CA GLN A 49 -7.25 2.17 3.05
C GLN A 49 -8.31 3.03 3.77
N ALA A 50 -8.43 4.30 3.39
CA ALA A 50 -9.44 5.21 3.95
C ALA A 50 -10.86 4.74 3.65
N ALA A 51 -11.13 4.24 2.44
CA ALA A 51 -12.45 3.72 2.09
C ALA A 51 -12.83 2.49 2.92
N PHE A 52 -11.89 1.56 3.14
CA PHE A 52 -12.08 0.41 4.00
C PHE A 52 -12.34 0.80 5.46
N ALA A 53 -11.58 1.75 6.00
CA ALA A 53 -11.78 2.23 7.36
C ALA A 53 -13.18 2.81 7.54
N LEU A 54 -13.60 3.68 6.62
CA LEU A 54 -14.93 4.29 6.65
C LEU A 54 -16.06 3.26 6.60
N GLN A 55 -15.97 2.22 5.79
CA GLN A 55 -17.04 1.20 5.78
C GLN A 55 -17.06 0.34 7.06
N LEU A 56 -15.90 0.07 7.66
CA LEU A 56 -15.78 -0.76 8.86
C LEU A 56 -16.24 -0.02 10.10
N GLU A 57 -16.03 1.29 10.14
CA GLU A 57 -16.43 2.22 11.20
C GLU A 57 -17.85 2.79 10.98
N TYR A 58 -18.66 2.19 10.11
CA TYR A 58 -20.05 2.58 9.93
C TYR A 58 -20.85 2.46 11.24
N ASP A 59 -21.47 3.56 11.65
CA ASP A 59 -22.33 3.64 12.83
C ASP A 59 -23.80 3.88 12.39
N PRO A 60 -24.70 2.89 12.54
CA PRO A 60 -26.10 3.03 12.13
C PRO A 60 -26.86 4.09 12.93
N THR A 61 -26.37 4.50 14.10
CA THR A 61 -26.98 5.53 14.94
C THR A 61 -26.59 6.95 14.51
N GLN A 62 -25.55 7.10 13.68
CA GLN A 62 -25.07 8.39 13.17
C GLN A 62 -25.41 8.56 11.67
N PRO A 63 -26.38 9.42 11.32
CA PRO A 63 -26.69 9.70 9.92
C PRO A 63 -25.48 10.24 9.16
N GLY A 64 -25.18 9.65 8.00
CA GLY A 64 -24.05 10.07 7.16
C GLY A 64 -22.71 9.44 7.53
N SER A 65 -22.65 8.59 8.56
CA SER A 65 -21.48 7.76 8.85
C SER A 65 -21.21 6.73 7.73
N GLY A 66 -20.03 6.13 7.77
CA GLY A 66 -19.65 5.09 6.82
C GLY A 66 -18.89 5.63 5.60
N LEU A 67 -18.66 4.75 4.63
CA LEU A 67 -18.06 5.12 3.34
C LEU A 67 -19.07 5.90 2.50
N THR A 68 -18.89 7.21 2.49
CA THR A 68 -19.60 8.15 1.60
C THR A 68 -18.57 8.94 0.81
N THR A 69 -19.00 9.52 -0.32
CA THR A 69 -18.14 10.42 -1.11
C THR A 69 -17.64 11.61 -0.28
N THR A 70 -18.48 12.15 0.60
CA THR A 70 -18.14 13.28 1.47
C THR A 70 -17.05 12.90 2.46
N ASN A 71 -17.23 11.81 3.21
CA ASN A 71 -16.29 11.41 4.26
C ASN A 71 -14.94 11.00 3.66
N LEU A 72 -14.93 10.26 2.54
CA LEU A 72 -13.69 9.88 1.87
C LEU A 72 -12.93 11.11 1.34
N ARG A 73 -13.67 12.09 0.80
CA ARG A 73 -13.09 13.36 0.35
C ARG A 73 -12.44 14.12 1.50
N GLU A 74 -13.10 14.21 2.65
CA GLU A 74 -12.57 14.93 3.82
C GLU A 74 -11.22 14.35 4.27
N ILE A 75 -11.11 13.02 4.38
CA ILE A 75 -9.85 12.35 4.74
C ILE A 75 -8.75 12.67 3.72
N ILE A 76 -9.04 12.56 2.43
CA ILE A 76 -8.01 12.62 1.39
C ILE A 76 -7.62 14.05 1.00
N THR A 77 -8.50 15.03 1.21
CA THR A 77 -8.14 16.44 1.02
C THR A 77 -7.39 17.01 2.22
N SER A 78 -7.66 16.53 3.44
CA SER A 78 -6.96 17.03 4.64
C SER A 78 -5.49 16.62 4.69
N ASN A 79 -5.11 15.52 4.03
CA ASN A 79 -3.73 15.06 3.91
C ASN A 79 -3.10 15.32 2.53
N ASN A 80 -3.71 16.19 1.70
CA ASN A 80 -3.27 16.53 0.34
C ASN A 80 -2.99 15.33 -0.59
N SER A 81 -3.54 14.15 -0.29
CA SER A 81 -3.22 12.92 -1.03
C SER A 81 -3.92 12.85 -2.38
N ALA A 82 -5.09 13.49 -2.53
CA ALA A 82 -5.78 13.57 -3.82
C ALA A 82 -6.75 14.76 -3.93
N SER A 83 -7.09 15.10 -5.17
CA SER A 83 -8.12 16.10 -5.46
C SER A 83 -9.53 15.53 -5.23
N ARG A 84 -10.52 16.42 -5.07
CA ARG A 84 -11.94 16.04 -4.99
C ARG A 84 -12.39 15.23 -6.21
N ASN A 85 -11.94 15.60 -7.41
CA ASN A 85 -12.26 14.90 -8.65
C ASN A 85 -11.65 13.49 -8.68
N THR A 86 -10.45 13.33 -8.10
CA THR A 86 -9.80 12.02 -7.97
C THR A 86 -10.63 11.07 -7.10
N VAL A 87 -11.19 11.56 -5.99
CA VAL A 87 -12.06 10.74 -5.11
C VAL A 87 -13.33 10.29 -5.84
N LEU A 88 -13.97 11.19 -6.59
CA LEU A 88 -15.16 10.86 -7.39
C LEU A 88 -14.83 9.79 -8.44
N ASN A 89 -13.80 10.03 -9.25
CA ASN A 89 -13.36 9.10 -10.29
C ASN A 89 -12.99 7.73 -9.70
N PHE A 90 -12.38 7.70 -8.52
CA PHE A 90 -12.05 6.45 -7.82
C PHE A 90 -13.29 5.66 -7.44
N LEU A 91 -14.28 6.28 -6.79
CA LEU A 91 -15.53 5.60 -6.42
C LEU A 91 -16.33 5.15 -7.64
N ASP A 92 -16.39 5.96 -8.70
CA ASP A 92 -17.06 5.59 -9.94
C ASP A 92 -16.38 4.39 -10.62
N GLN A 93 -15.05 4.32 -10.58
CA GLN A 93 -14.31 3.15 -11.07
C GLN A 93 -14.60 1.91 -10.24
N LEU A 94 -14.59 2.01 -8.91
CA LEU A 94 -14.92 0.87 -8.03
C LEU A 94 -16.34 0.36 -8.28
N LEU A 95 -17.32 1.24 -8.52
CA LEU A 95 -18.68 0.86 -8.90
C LEU A 95 -18.72 0.17 -10.26
N SER A 96 -18.03 0.73 -11.26
CA SER A 96 -18.00 0.18 -12.63
C SER A 96 -17.39 -1.23 -12.68
N TYR A 97 -16.41 -1.49 -11.80
CA TYR A 97 -15.79 -2.81 -11.63
C TYR A 97 -16.52 -3.71 -10.65
N LYS A 98 -17.64 -3.26 -10.07
CA LYS A 98 -18.42 -3.97 -9.06
C LYS A 98 -17.59 -4.34 -7.81
N PHE A 99 -16.55 -3.57 -7.54
CA PHE A 99 -15.74 -3.70 -6.32
C PHE A 99 -16.46 -3.12 -5.12
N VAL A 100 -17.31 -2.11 -5.33
CA VAL A 100 -18.23 -1.61 -4.31
C VAL A 100 -19.67 -1.64 -4.82
N ARG A 101 -20.63 -1.59 -3.90
CA ARG A 101 -22.06 -1.43 -4.17
C ARG A 101 -22.63 -0.30 -3.32
N ILE A 102 -23.72 0.31 -3.79
CA ILE A 102 -24.50 1.27 -3.00
C ILE A 102 -25.41 0.48 -2.05
N VAL A 103 -25.50 0.93 -0.80
CA VAL A 103 -26.29 0.28 0.26
C VAL A 103 -27.24 1.26 0.94
N GLY A 104 -28.41 0.77 1.34
CA GLY A 104 -29.52 1.59 1.82
C GLY A 104 -30.39 2.10 0.67
N ASP A 105 -31.22 3.11 0.96
CA ASP A 105 -32.10 3.74 -0.04
C ASP A 105 -31.27 4.44 -1.14
N PRO A 106 -31.39 4.02 -2.42
CA PRO A 106 -30.66 4.63 -3.53
C PRO A 106 -30.97 6.12 -3.74
N ASN A 107 -32.13 6.59 -3.28
CA ASN A 107 -32.55 7.99 -3.38
C ASN A 107 -32.03 8.85 -2.21
N ARG A 108 -31.58 8.22 -1.12
CA ARG A 108 -31.06 8.92 0.06
C ARG A 108 -29.66 9.46 -0.22
N ARG A 109 -29.44 10.72 0.12
CA ARG A 109 -28.13 11.36 0.10
C ARG A 109 -27.62 11.58 1.53
N PRO A 110 -26.30 11.42 1.78
CA PRO A 110 -25.28 10.92 0.84
C PRO A 110 -25.45 9.42 0.57
N LYS A 111 -25.01 8.97 -0.61
CA LYS A 111 -24.94 7.53 -0.93
C LYS A 111 -23.87 6.87 -0.06
N ARG A 112 -24.21 5.72 0.53
CA ARG A 112 -23.29 4.87 1.28
C ARG A 112 -22.82 3.72 0.40
N TYR A 113 -21.52 3.44 0.42
CA TYR A 113 -20.90 2.36 -0.33
C TYR A 113 -20.41 1.26 0.61
N GLU A 114 -20.42 0.02 0.13
CA GLU A 114 -19.79 -1.12 0.79
C GLU A 114 -18.95 -1.89 -0.23
N ALA A 115 -17.76 -2.32 0.19
CA ALA A 115 -16.94 -3.24 -0.58
C ALA A 115 -17.66 -4.58 -0.75
N THR A 116 -17.50 -5.16 -1.93
CA THR A 116 -17.93 -6.54 -2.21
C THR A 116 -16.92 -7.54 -1.63
N GLU A 117 -17.20 -8.83 -1.79
CA GLU A 117 -16.38 -9.91 -1.24
C GLU A 117 -14.94 -9.88 -1.75
N LEU A 118 -14.73 -9.66 -3.05
CA LEU A 118 -13.41 -9.74 -3.67
C LEU A 118 -12.40 -8.71 -3.10
N PRO A 119 -12.69 -7.40 -3.08
CA PRO A 119 -11.80 -6.43 -2.43
C PRO A 119 -11.66 -6.67 -0.93
N THR A 120 -12.72 -7.14 -0.24
CA THR A 120 -12.67 -7.44 1.20
C THR A 120 -11.68 -8.56 1.49
N ARG A 121 -11.74 -9.66 0.72
CA ARG A 121 -10.79 -10.76 0.81
C ARG A 121 -9.36 -10.30 0.50
N ALA A 122 -9.18 -9.46 -0.52
CA ALA A 122 -7.86 -8.93 -0.87
C ALA A 122 -7.29 -8.02 0.21
N MET A 123 -8.10 -7.17 0.85
CA MET A 123 -7.65 -6.32 1.96
C MET A 123 -7.30 -7.15 3.20
N TYR A 124 -8.04 -8.22 3.49
CA TYR A 124 -7.70 -9.16 4.55
C TYR A 124 -6.37 -9.88 4.26
N GLN A 125 -6.20 -10.43 3.05
CA GLN A 125 -4.96 -11.08 2.63
C GLN A 125 -3.76 -10.12 2.63
N TRP A 126 -3.99 -8.86 2.24
CA TRP A 126 -2.98 -7.82 2.36
C TRP A 126 -2.56 -7.62 3.82
N LEU A 127 -3.50 -7.53 4.77
CA LEU A 127 -3.16 -7.41 6.19
C LEU A 127 -2.34 -8.62 6.67
N VAL A 128 -2.81 -9.84 6.41
CA VAL A 128 -2.11 -11.09 6.75
C VAL A 128 -0.67 -11.06 6.21
N THR A 129 -0.49 -10.69 4.94
CA THR A 129 0.84 -10.66 4.30
C THR A 129 1.77 -9.61 4.92
N ASN A 130 1.23 -8.51 5.44
CA ASN A 130 2.05 -7.54 6.18
C ASN A 130 2.43 -8.05 7.57
N LEU A 131 1.52 -8.75 8.26
CA LEU A 131 1.78 -9.35 9.57
C LEU A 131 2.81 -10.48 9.49
N GLU A 132 2.73 -11.35 8.49
CA GLU A 132 3.71 -12.43 8.28
C GLU A 132 5.13 -11.89 8.04
N LEU A 133 5.27 -10.74 7.37
CA LEU A 133 6.58 -10.11 7.24
C LEU A 133 7.10 -9.66 8.62
N LEU A 134 6.26 -9.04 9.44
CA LEU A 134 6.65 -8.61 10.78
C LEU A 134 7.03 -9.82 11.65
N ASP A 135 6.21 -10.87 11.63
CA ASP A 135 6.43 -12.13 12.33
C ASP A 135 7.74 -12.81 11.89
N TYR A 136 8.11 -12.69 10.61
CA TYR A 136 9.40 -13.16 10.13
C TYR A 136 10.60 -12.38 10.71
N LEU A 137 10.43 -11.08 11.01
CA LEU A 137 11.51 -10.26 11.57
C LEU A 137 11.72 -10.50 13.07
N ASP A 138 10.65 -10.73 13.83
CA ASP A 138 10.72 -10.80 15.30
C ASP A 138 10.26 -12.12 15.91
N GLY A 139 9.87 -13.10 15.10
CA GLY A 139 9.38 -14.39 15.55
C GLY A 139 7.98 -14.35 16.16
N GLY A 140 7.19 -13.31 15.86
CA GLY A 140 5.81 -13.17 16.31
C GLY A 140 4.81 -14.15 15.68
N ASP A 141 3.57 -14.07 16.13
CA ASP A 141 2.43 -14.94 15.77
C ASP A 141 1.19 -14.12 15.32
N ARG A 142 1.40 -12.89 14.85
CA ARG A 142 0.32 -11.94 14.52
C ARG A 142 -0.59 -12.47 13.42
N ALA A 143 0.00 -13.07 12.39
CA ALA A 143 -0.75 -13.65 11.28
C ALA A 143 -1.57 -14.87 11.72
N GLU A 144 -1.04 -15.72 12.61
CA GLU A 144 -1.75 -16.85 13.19
C GLU A 144 -2.92 -16.39 14.06
N THR A 145 -2.69 -15.37 14.89
CA THR A 145 -3.72 -14.76 15.73
C THR A 145 -4.87 -14.19 14.89
N LEU A 146 -4.56 -13.45 13.82
CA LEU A 146 -5.58 -12.91 12.92
C LEU A 146 -6.34 -14.02 12.15
N ALA A 147 -5.70 -15.16 11.89
CA ALA A 147 -6.36 -16.31 11.27
C ALA A 147 -7.29 -17.03 12.25
N ALA A 148 -6.90 -17.13 13.52
CA ALA A 148 -7.74 -17.69 14.58
C ALA A 148 -8.94 -16.79 14.93
N GLU A 149 -8.77 -15.47 14.84
CA GLU A 149 -9.81 -14.48 15.13
C GLU A 149 -10.00 -13.47 13.97
N PRO A 150 -10.64 -13.87 12.86
CA PRO A 150 -10.76 -13.02 11.67
C PRO A 150 -11.48 -11.68 11.90
N ASP A 151 -12.33 -11.57 12.93
CA ASP A 151 -13.05 -10.34 13.27
C ASP A 151 -12.13 -9.22 13.74
N LEU A 152 -10.90 -9.54 14.20
CA LEU A 152 -9.88 -8.55 14.54
C LEU A 152 -9.52 -7.64 13.35
N PHE A 153 -9.70 -8.13 12.11
CA PHE A 153 -9.55 -7.33 10.90
C PHE A 153 -10.35 -6.02 10.95
N ARG A 154 -11.60 -6.09 11.46
CA ARG A 154 -12.51 -4.93 11.54
C ARG A 154 -12.00 -3.85 12.50
N LEU A 155 -11.15 -4.23 13.45
CA LEU A 155 -10.57 -3.34 14.46
C LEU A 155 -9.19 -2.83 14.04
N ILE A 156 -8.36 -3.69 13.44
CA ILE A 156 -6.98 -3.37 13.05
C ILE A 156 -6.94 -2.50 11.80
N GLN A 157 -7.70 -2.84 10.75
CA GLN A 157 -7.60 -2.14 9.46
C GLN A 157 -7.90 -0.63 9.57
N PRO A 158 -8.93 -0.18 10.31
CA PRO A 158 -9.17 1.26 10.46
C PRO A 158 -8.04 2.00 11.18
N GLN A 159 -7.37 1.35 12.14
CA GLN A 159 -6.19 1.91 12.80
C GLN A 159 -5.04 2.08 11.83
N ILE A 160 -4.78 1.10 10.97
CA ILE A 160 -3.75 1.21 9.93
C ILE A 160 -4.06 2.39 9.00
N ALA A 161 -5.28 2.47 8.49
CA ALA A 161 -5.69 3.53 7.58
C ALA A 161 -5.53 4.92 8.21
N ARG A 162 -5.96 5.08 9.46
CA ARG A 162 -5.83 6.32 10.23
C ARG A 162 -4.38 6.76 10.36
N HIS A 163 -3.52 5.88 10.84
CA HIS A 163 -2.12 6.20 11.06
C HIS A 163 -1.37 6.42 9.75
N ALA A 164 -1.70 5.68 8.68
CA ALA A 164 -1.14 5.90 7.36
C ALA A 164 -1.57 7.25 6.76
N CYS A 165 -2.85 7.61 6.87
CA CYS A 165 -3.37 8.86 6.33
C CYS A 165 -2.92 10.12 7.10
N LEU A 166 -2.28 9.96 8.27
CA LEU A 166 -1.84 11.06 9.14
C LEU A 166 -0.32 11.09 9.33
N ASN A 167 0.45 10.16 8.76
CA ASN A 167 1.91 10.12 8.91
C ASN A 167 2.59 10.80 7.71
N PRO A 168 3.19 12.01 7.88
CA PRO A 168 3.79 12.75 6.77
C PRO A 168 4.88 11.97 6.04
N SER A 169 5.72 11.24 6.76
CA SER A 169 6.82 10.45 6.18
C SER A 169 6.33 9.27 5.33
N TRP A 170 5.10 8.80 5.57
CA TRP A 170 4.47 7.81 4.69
C TRP A 170 3.79 8.46 3.49
N LEU A 171 3.06 9.56 3.73
CA LEU A 171 2.34 10.33 2.70
C LEU A 171 3.26 10.93 1.63
N GLU A 172 4.48 11.29 2.02
CA GLU A 172 5.48 11.91 1.16
C GLU A 172 6.66 10.95 0.97
N PRO A 173 6.61 10.06 -0.05
CA PRO A 173 7.74 9.20 -0.35
C PRO A 173 8.98 10.02 -0.72
N PRO A 174 10.19 9.52 -0.41
CA PRO A 174 11.43 10.09 -0.92
C PRO A 174 11.39 10.31 -2.44
N PRO A 175 12.05 11.36 -2.99
CA PRO A 175 11.87 11.76 -4.38
C PRO A 175 12.09 10.65 -5.40
N ARG A 176 13.08 9.76 -5.19
CA ARG A 176 13.33 8.64 -6.11
C ARG A 176 12.22 7.59 -6.02
N VAL A 177 11.73 7.31 -4.80
CA VAL A 177 10.59 6.41 -4.58
C VAL A 177 9.31 6.98 -5.19
N ALA A 178 9.06 8.28 -5.02
CA ALA A 178 7.90 8.98 -5.54
C ALA A 178 7.77 8.90 -7.08
N LEU A 179 8.90 8.82 -7.81
CA LEU A 179 8.92 8.62 -9.27
C LEU A 179 8.04 7.44 -9.70
N PHE A 180 8.10 6.35 -8.94
CA PHE A 180 7.32 5.15 -9.19
C PHE A 180 5.93 5.27 -8.57
N LEU A 181 5.82 5.71 -7.34
CA LEU A 181 4.57 5.57 -6.58
C LEU A 181 3.47 6.59 -6.94
N TRP A 182 3.83 7.71 -7.57
CA TRP A 182 2.87 8.63 -8.17
C TRP A 182 2.52 8.28 -9.62
N THR A 183 3.20 7.28 -10.17
CA THR A 183 2.97 6.79 -11.52
C THR A 183 1.93 5.67 -11.50
N GLU A 184 0.96 5.71 -12.41
CA GLU A 184 0.03 4.61 -12.62
C GLU A 184 0.78 3.30 -12.86
N ALA A 185 0.43 2.27 -12.08
CA ALA A 185 1.10 0.97 -12.02
C ALA A 185 2.55 0.95 -11.47
N GLY A 186 3.11 2.08 -11.02
CA GLY A 186 4.51 2.13 -10.63
C GLY A 186 4.84 1.42 -9.31
N GLY A 187 3.86 1.23 -8.41
CA GLY A 187 4.01 0.34 -7.26
C GLY A 187 4.30 -1.11 -7.67
N LEU A 188 3.57 -1.62 -8.69
CA LEU A 188 3.81 -2.97 -9.23
C LEU A 188 5.17 -3.09 -9.90
N VAL A 189 5.64 -2.01 -10.55
CA VAL A 189 7.00 -1.97 -11.10
C VAL A 189 8.02 -2.06 -9.97
N MET A 190 7.87 -1.28 -8.89
CA MET A 190 8.77 -1.36 -7.74
C MET A 190 8.80 -2.73 -7.09
N ASP A 191 7.63 -3.33 -6.86
CA ASP A 191 7.53 -4.67 -6.29
C ASP A 191 8.28 -5.70 -7.16
N GLU A 192 8.20 -5.58 -8.49
CA GLU A 192 8.94 -6.44 -9.42
C GLU A 192 10.45 -6.21 -9.39
N LEU A 193 10.90 -4.95 -9.30
CA LEU A 193 12.32 -4.64 -9.19
C LEU A 193 12.92 -5.19 -7.90
N VAL A 194 12.23 -5.03 -6.77
CA VAL A 194 12.65 -5.53 -5.46
C VAL A 194 12.67 -7.05 -5.45
N ARG A 195 11.62 -7.69 -5.98
CA ARG A 195 11.55 -9.14 -6.10
C ARG A 195 12.75 -9.69 -6.90
N ARG A 196 13.07 -9.12 -8.07
CA ARG A 196 14.24 -9.51 -8.88
C ARG A 196 15.56 -9.27 -8.17
N ALA A 197 15.66 -8.17 -7.43
CA ALA A 197 16.87 -7.84 -6.68
C ALA A 197 17.19 -8.90 -5.61
N MET A 198 16.16 -9.50 -5.02
CA MET A 198 16.31 -10.56 -4.01
C MET A 198 16.50 -11.97 -4.61
N GLU A 199 16.35 -12.17 -5.93
CA GLU A 199 16.62 -13.46 -6.59
C GLU A 199 18.13 -13.73 -6.77
N HIS A 200 18.94 -12.68 -6.79
CA HIS A 200 20.37 -12.75 -7.05
C HIS A 200 21.16 -12.21 -5.87
N SER A 201 22.41 -12.66 -5.72
CA SER A 201 23.30 -12.11 -4.70
C SER A 201 23.65 -10.65 -5.04
N PRO A 202 23.72 -9.75 -4.05
CA PRO A 202 24.13 -8.37 -4.27
C PRO A 202 25.56 -8.29 -4.83
N GLY A 203 25.77 -7.44 -5.84
CA GLY A 203 27.10 -7.01 -6.27
C GLY A 203 27.64 -5.86 -5.41
N SER A 204 28.83 -5.34 -5.72
CA SER A 204 29.43 -4.20 -4.99
C SER A 204 28.51 -2.99 -4.95
N ASP A 205 27.98 -2.59 -6.11
CA ASP A 205 27.31 -1.30 -6.30
C ASP A 205 25.78 -1.40 -6.45
N GLY A 206 25.22 -2.61 -6.35
CA GLY A 206 23.77 -2.82 -6.49
C GLY A 206 23.38 -4.27 -6.70
N TYR A 207 22.16 -4.47 -7.18
CA TYR A 207 21.53 -5.77 -7.38
C TYR A 207 21.28 -5.99 -8.87
N ASP A 208 21.82 -7.06 -9.43
CA ASP A 208 21.51 -7.43 -10.81
C ASP A 208 20.08 -7.96 -10.89
N ILE A 209 19.22 -7.21 -11.57
CA ILE A 209 17.82 -7.54 -11.81
C ILE A 209 17.60 -8.10 -13.23
N GLY A 210 18.70 -8.37 -13.94
CA GLY A 210 18.75 -8.98 -15.25
C GLY A 210 18.08 -8.13 -16.33
N ARG A 211 17.68 -8.82 -17.41
CA ARG A 211 17.09 -8.16 -18.58
C ARG A 211 15.68 -7.66 -18.27
N ILE A 212 15.44 -6.38 -18.54
CA ILE A 212 14.12 -5.77 -18.48
C ILE A 212 13.51 -5.73 -19.89
N ASP A 213 12.55 -6.62 -20.15
CA ASP A 213 11.69 -6.51 -21.33
C ASP A 213 10.49 -5.61 -21.01
N ALA A 214 10.59 -4.34 -21.41
CA ALA A 214 9.53 -3.36 -21.21
C ALA A 214 8.22 -3.71 -21.94
N ARG A 215 8.24 -4.56 -22.99
CA ARG A 215 7.01 -5.00 -23.66
C ARG A 215 6.29 -6.02 -22.77
N VAL A 216 6.99 -7.07 -22.36
CA VAL A 216 6.43 -8.12 -21.50
C VAL A 216 5.92 -7.54 -20.19
N MET A 217 6.70 -6.65 -19.56
CA MET A 217 6.31 -6.01 -18.32
C MET A 217 5.11 -5.07 -18.49
N ALA A 218 5.05 -4.31 -19.59
CA ALA A 218 3.91 -3.44 -19.86
C ALA A 218 2.62 -4.24 -20.15
N GLU A 219 2.72 -5.35 -20.89
CA GLU A 219 1.60 -6.29 -21.11
C GLU A 219 1.11 -6.85 -19.77
N HIS A 220 2.03 -7.32 -18.91
CA HIS A 220 1.69 -7.88 -17.61
C HIS A 220 1.00 -6.85 -16.69
N PHE A 221 1.52 -5.62 -16.61
CA PHE A 221 0.92 -4.55 -15.81
C PHE A 221 -0.21 -3.80 -16.55
N MET A 222 -0.54 -4.25 -17.76
CA MET A 222 -1.59 -3.72 -18.62
C MET A 222 -1.46 -2.21 -18.89
N ILE A 223 -0.23 -1.66 -18.88
CA ILE A 223 0.10 -0.26 -19.15
C ILE A 223 0.69 -0.09 -20.55
N SER A 224 0.78 1.15 -21.05
CA SER A 224 1.45 1.36 -22.33
C SER A 224 2.97 1.16 -22.20
N ARG A 225 3.58 0.55 -23.22
CA ARG A 225 5.03 0.41 -23.31
C ARG A 225 5.74 1.77 -23.23
N THR A 226 5.20 2.80 -23.88
CA THR A 226 5.76 4.16 -23.87
C THR A 226 5.81 4.74 -22.46
N HIS A 227 4.78 4.50 -21.65
CA HIS A 227 4.73 4.92 -20.25
C HIS A 227 5.83 4.25 -19.42
N LEU A 228 5.96 2.93 -19.53
CA LEU A 228 6.99 2.18 -18.80
C LEU A 228 8.42 2.58 -19.23
N GLN A 229 8.64 2.80 -20.53
CA GLN A 229 9.93 3.27 -21.04
C GLN A 229 10.31 4.65 -20.51
N ARG A 230 9.34 5.57 -20.38
CA ARG A 230 9.57 6.89 -19.77
C ARG A 230 9.91 6.76 -18.29
N LEU A 231 9.23 5.87 -17.56
CA LEU A 231 9.52 5.60 -16.16
C LEU A 231 10.95 5.09 -15.97
N PHE A 232 11.38 4.08 -16.75
CA PHE A 232 12.75 3.56 -16.66
C PHE A 232 13.82 4.56 -17.08
N ARG A 233 13.55 5.39 -18.09
CA ARG A 233 14.48 6.48 -18.44
C ARG A 233 14.70 7.41 -17.25
N ARG A 234 13.62 7.87 -16.61
CA ARG A 234 13.72 8.73 -15.42
C ARG A 234 14.40 8.03 -14.25
N ALA A 235 14.16 6.73 -14.08
CA ALA A 235 14.82 5.92 -13.06
C ALA A 235 16.34 5.87 -13.29
N VAL A 236 16.83 5.82 -14.53
CA VAL A 236 18.26 5.95 -14.82
C VAL A 236 18.77 7.37 -14.57
N GLU A 237 18.06 8.38 -15.09
CA GLU A 237 18.45 9.80 -14.93
C GLU A 237 18.58 10.21 -13.46
N THR A 238 17.87 9.54 -12.56
CA THR A 238 17.84 9.81 -11.12
C THR A 238 18.66 8.81 -10.29
N GLY A 239 19.41 7.92 -10.94
CA GLY A 239 20.30 6.98 -10.26
C GLY A 239 19.59 5.84 -9.51
N CYS A 240 18.35 5.51 -9.86
CA CYS A 240 17.64 4.35 -9.33
C CYS A 240 18.12 3.05 -10.01
N LEU A 241 18.34 3.12 -11.32
CA LEU A 241 18.75 2.00 -12.18
C LEU A 241 19.95 2.39 -13.02
N TYR A 242 20.77 1.43 -13.44
CA TYR A 242 21.77 1.65 -14.48
C TYR A 242 22.04 0.37 -15.29
N TRP A 243 22.70 0.53 -16.43
CA TRP A 243 23.16 -0.57 -17.29
C TRP A 243 24.68 -0.51 -17.39
N PRO A 244 25.43 -1.50 -16.85
CA PRO A 244 26.88 -1.57 -16.98
C PRO A 244 27.26 -1.63 -18.46
N ASP A 245 28.19 -0.78 -18.87
CA ASP A 245 28.80 -0.78 -20.23
C ASP A 245 27.78 -0.77 -21.40
N GLY A 246 26.57 -0.29 -21.15
CA GLY A 246 25.48 -0.29 -22.13
C GLY A 246 24.89 -1.67 -22.45
N ASP A 247 25.29 -2.73 -21.74
CA ASP A 247 24.72 -4.07 -21.89
C ASP A 247 23.29 -4.09 -21.34
N ARG A 248 22.31 -4.19 -22.26
CA ARG A 248 20.88 -4.21 -21.90
C ARG A 248 20.42 -5.50 -21.20
N ASN A 249 21.27 -6.52 -21.12
CA ASN A 249 20.95 -7.78 -20.45
C ASN A 249 21.15 -7.72 -18.93
N HIS A 250 21.96 -6.79 -18.44
CA HIS A 250 22.26 -6.61 -17.01
C HIS A 250 21.78 -5.24 -16.57
N CYS A 251 20.53 -5.15 -16.09
CA CYS A 251 20.09 -3.93 -15.41
C CYS A 251 20.44 -4.06 -13.93
N ILE A 252 21.07 -3.03 -13.36
CA ILE A 252 21.40 -2.98 -11.95
C ILE A 252 20.43 -2.03 -11.23
N LEU A 253 19.83 -2.51 -10.15
CA LEU A 253 19.15 -1.70 -9.16
C LEU A 253 20.18 -1.15 -8.17
N ASN A 254 20.27 0.18 -8.06
CA ASN A 254 21.24 0.83 -7.19
C ASN A 254 20.96 0.49 -5.70
N ARG A 255 22.02 0.17 -4.95
CA ARG A 255 21.94 -0.18 -3.53
C ARG A 255 21.25 0.90 -2.69
N ASP A 256 21.73 2.14 -2.79
CA ASP A 256 21.23 3.26 -2.01
C ASP A 256 19.76 3.56 -2.32
N PHE A 257 19.33 3.29 -3.56
CA PHE A 257 17.92 3.42 -3.93
C PHE A 257 17.05 2.32 -3.30
N LEU A 258 17.54 1.07 -3.25
CA LEU A 258 16.81 0.02 -2.53
C LEU A 258 16.74 0.33 -1.04
N GLU A 259 17.81 0.83 -0.43
CA GLU A 259 17.83 1.26 0.98
C GLU A 259 16.83 2.39 1.26
N GLU A 260 16.72 3.38 0.37
CA GLU A 260 15.71 4.44 0.44
C GLU A 260 14.29 3.88 0.38
N TYR A 261 14.04 2.93 -0.54
CA TYR A 261 12.75 2.26 -0.65
C TYR A 261 12.42 1.41 0.59
N CYS A 262 13.39 0.67 1.12
CA CYS A 262 13.27 -0.09 2.36
C CYS A 262 12.93 0.84 3.53
N GLY A 263 13.65 1.96 3.69
CA GLY A 263 13.37 2.94 4.73
C GLY A 263 11.94 3.48 4.67
N TRP A 264 11.43 3.74 3.47
CA TRP A 264 10.05 4.17 3.28
C TRP A 264 9.03 3.05 3.58
N GLN A 265 9.28 1.81 3.15
CA GLN A 265 8.41 0.66 3.47
C GLN A 265 8.39 0.33 4.97
N ALA A 266 9.51 0.50 5.66
CA ALA A 266 9.60 0.28 7.11
C ALA A 266 8.61 1.16 7.89
N ILE A 267 8.31 2.37 7.39
CA ILE A 267 7.28 3.23 7.97
C ILE A 267 5.91 2.55 7.93
N LYS A 268 5.50 2.01 6.78
CA LYS A 268 4.24 1.27 6.65
C LYS A 268 4.20 0.06 7.59
N PHE A 269 5.27 -0.74 7.65
CA PHE A 269 5.29 -1.90 8.54
C PHE A 269 5.21 -1.50 10.02
N SER A 270 5.87 -0.41 10.44
CA SER A 270 5.73 0.12 11.79
C SER A 270 4.30 0.58 12.11
N ILE A 271 3.59 1.15 11.12
CA ILE A 271 2.17 1.52 11.26
C ILE A 271 1.28 0.29 11.41
N VAL A 272 1.53 -0.76 10.62
CA VAL A 272 0.79 -2.03 10.70
C VAL A 272 0.99 -2.69 12.06
N ASP A 273 2.24 -2.79 12.50
CA ASP A 273 2.58 -3.37 13.79
C ASP A 273 1.98 -2.59 14.96
N PHE A 274 2.08 -1.25 14.92
CA PHE A 274 1.41 -0.38 15.89
C PHE A 274 -0.09 -0.63 15.96
N ALA A 275 -0.76 -0.72 14.81
CA ALA A 275 -2.20 -0.95 14.76
C ALA A 275 -2.59 -2.32 15.31
N TYR A 276 -1.80 -3.37 15.03
CA TYR A 276 -1.99 -4.69 15.59
C TYR A 276 -1.84 -4.67 17.12
N GLU A 277 -0.71 -4.17 17.61
CA GLU A 277 -0.40 -4.09 19.05
C GLU A 277 -1.41 -3.23 19.83
N ARG A 278 -2.00 -2.22 19.19
CA ARG A 278 -3.05 -1.39 19.79
C ARG A 278 -4.33 -2.17 20.08
N ILE A 279 -4.65 -3.16 19.24
CA ILE A 279 -5.88 -3.96 19.34
C ILE A 279 -5.63 -5.25 20.12
N CYS A 280 -4.54 -5.95 19.84
CA CYS A 280 -4.26 -7.30 20.35
C CYS A 280 -3.23 -7.32 21.48
N GLY A 281 -2.46 -6.24 21.63
CA GLY A 281 -1.47 -6.12 22.70
C GLY A 281 -2.12 -5.90 24.07
N PRO A 282 -1.31 -5.95 25.15
CA PRO A 282 -1.81 -5.70 26.50
C PRO A 282 -2.47 -4.31 26.59
N VAL A 283 -3.55 -4.19 27.37
CA VAL A 283 -4.32 -2.95 27.52
C VAL A 283 -3.40 -1.79 27.93
N ARG A 284 -3.22 -0.81 27.03
CA ARG A 284 -2.50 0.44 27.32
C ARG A 284 -3.49 1.58 27.49
N LEU A 285 -3.59 2.13 28.70
CA LEU A 285 -4.31 3.37 28.98
C LEU A 285 -3.59 4.53 28.25
N GLY A 286 -4.10 4.93 27.10
CA GLY A 286 -3.52 5.98 26.25
C GLY A 286 -4.58 6.95 25.77
N LYS A 287 -4.14 8.10 25.22
CA LYS A 287 -5.04 9.12 24.64
C LYS A 287 -5.95 8.48 23.56
N PRO A 288 -7.19 9.00 23.40
CA PRO A 288 -8.11 8.52 22.37
C PRO A 288 -7.48 8.69 20.98
N ASP A 289 -7.75 7.74 20.09
CA ASP A 289 -7.17 7.74 18.75
C ASP A 289 -7.67 8.96 17.95
N PRO A 290 -6.82 9.55 17.09
CA PRO A 290 -7.20 10.71 16.28
C PRO A 290 -8.32 10.33 15.31
N ARG A 291 -9.46 11.04 15.34
CA ARG A 291 -10.56 10.72 14.41
C ARG A 291 -10.16 11.00 12.96
N LEU A 292 -10.39 10.04 12.07
CA LEU A 292 -10.36 10.24 10.62
C LEU A 292 -11.48 11.24 10.26
N GLY A 293 -11.14 12.51 10.11
CA GLY A 293 -12.10 13.59 9.79
C GLY A 293 -12.28 14.69 10.85
N ALA A 294 -11.55 14.69 11.97
CA ALA A 294 -11.60 15.80 12.94
C ALA A 294 -10.71 17.01 12.59
N VAL A 295 -10.17 17.09 11.38
CA VAL A 295 -9.45 18.28 10.90
C VAL A 295 -10.45 19.22 10.23
N GLY A 296 -11.30 19.86 11.04
CA GLY A 296 -12.35 20.75 10.55
C GLY A 296 -13.06 21.55 11.64
N GLY A 297 -12.41 21.78 12.78
CA GLY A 297 -12.98 22.51 13.90
C GLY A 297 -11.94 23.38 14.59
N LEU A 298 -11.42 24.37 13.86
CA LEU A 298 -10.95 25.66 14.38
C LEU A 298 -11.32 26.73 13.34
#